data_AF-A0A955EWT4-F1
#
_entry.id   AF-A0A955EWT4-F1
#
_cell.length_a   1.000
_cell.length_b   1.000
_cell.length_c   1.000
_cell.angle_alpha   90.00
_cell.angle_beta   90.00
_cell.angle_gamma   90.00
#
_symmetry.space_group_name_H-M   'P 1'
#
loop_
_entity.id
_entity.type
_entity.pdbx_description
1 polymer ?
#
loop_
_entity_poly.entity_id
_entity_poly.type
_entity_poly.pdbx_seq_one_letter_code
_entity_poly.pdbx_strand_id
1 'polypeptide(L)'
;MTLWQLILIVGALLSTTAAFIWNTLHTGGAKKRDAVDIEKAAEDDVEHIFNDTFREELRNRGRLHFEKIISENAMFLQQDLRLTTSQLNDYMKSEITRNLEEEFQKYEQSINDAKQLAIESIQKTNTAIDEQRALLGQEVQKQITAEKEQLISRFEQNMADIINHYVLGAIGNQIDLNDQLEFILADLEANKEAIAEDLRHGA
;
A
#
# COMPACT_ATOMS: atom_id res chain seq x y z
N MET A 1 7.08 -79.00 93.33
CA MET A 1 5.70 -79.14 92.80
C MET A 1 4.98 -80.16 93.66
N THR A 2 3.95 -79.73 94.39
CA THR A 2 3.18 -80.64 95.26
C THR A 2 2.13 -81.37 94.42
N LEU A 3 1.80 -82.62 94.80
CA LEU A 3 0.84 -83.49 94.08
C LEU A 3 -0.49 -82.79 93.73
N TRP A 4 -0.93 -81.85 94.58
CA TRP A 4 -2.13 -81.03 94.40
C TRP A 4 -2.08 -80.09 93.20
N GLN A 5 -0.92 -79.54 92.86
CA GLN A 5 -0.77 -78.66 91.69
C GLN A 5 -0.92 -79.44 90.38
N LEU A 6 -0.47 -80.70 90.36
CA LEU A 6 -0.57 -81.57 89.19
C LEU A 6 -2.03 -81.95 88.89
N ILE A 7 -2.83 -82.24 89.92
CA ILE A 7 -4.25 -82.56 89.79
C ILE A 7 -5.04 -81.36 89.23
N LEU A 8 -4.74 -80.14 89.68
CA LEU A 8 -5.42 -78.93 89.19
C LEU A 8 -5.11 -78.65 87.71
N ILE A 9 -3.86 -78.83 87.27
CA ILE A 9 -3.48 -78.60 85.88
C ILE A 9 -4.13 -79.62 84.95
N VAL A 10 -4.13 -80.91 85.33
CA VAL A 10 -4.76 -81.98 84.53
C VAL A 10 -6.29 -81.78 84.46
N GLY A 11 -6.93 -81.36 85.56
CA GLY A 11 -8.36 -81.06 85.59
C GLY A 11 -8.74 -79.89 84.67
N ALA A 12 -7.96 -78.80 84.70
CA ALA A 12 -8.20 -77.64 83.83
C ALA A 12 -8.05 -78.00 82.34
N LEU A 13 -7.04 -78.80 81.98
CA LEU A 13 -6.77 -79.17 80.59
C LEU A 13 -7.89 -80.04 80.02
N LEU A 14 -8.40 -81.00 80.80
CA LEU A 14 -9.55 -81.83 80.41
C LEU A 14 -10.84 -81.01 80.20
N SER A 15 -11.09 -80.02 81.05
CA SER A 15 -12.27 -79.15 80.90
C SER A 15 -12.24 -78.32 79.61
N THR A 16 -11.08 -77.80 79.22
CA THR A 16 -10.92 -77.04 77.98
C THR A 16 -11.10 -77.91 76.73
N THR A 17 -10.59 -79.14 76.75
CA THR A 17 -10.77 -80.08 75.64
C THR A 17 -12.23 -80.51 75.49
N ALA A 18 -12.95 -80.73 76.58
CA ALA A 18 -14.36 -81.09 76.54
C ALA A 18 -15.24 -79.94 76.00
N ALA A 19 -14.96 -78.70 76.40
CA ALA A 19 -15.67 -77.52 75.91
C ALA A 19 -15.46 -77.31 74.39
N PHE A 20 -14.25 -77.56 73.89
CA PHE A 20 -13.95 -77.43 72.47
C PHE A 20 -14.67 -78.50 71.63
N ILE A 21 -14.65 -79.76 72.09
CA ILE A 21 -15.35 -80.86 71.42
C ILE A 21 -16.86 -80.58 71.38
N TRP A 22 -17.45 -80.11 72.49
CA TRP A 22 -18.87 -79.73 72.52
C TRP A 22 -19.21 -78.63 71.51
N ASN A 23 -18.39 -77.57 71.45
CA ASN A 23 -18.63 -76.47 70.51
C ASN A 23 -18.57 -76.95 69.05
N THR A 24 -17.58 -77.78 68.70
CA THR A 24 -17.44 -78.29 67.33
C THR A 24 -18.57 -79.25 66.92
N LEU A 25 -19.12 -80.04 67.86
CA LEU A 25 -20.26 -80.93 67.58
C LEU A 25 -21.59 -80.17 67.50
N HIS A 26 -21.76 -79.08 68.25
CA HIS A 26 -23.02 -78.33 68.25
C HIS A 26 -23.14 -77.31 67.10
N THR A 27 -22.03 -76.91 66.47
CA THR A 27 -22.04 -75.97 65.32
C THR A 27 -22.13 -76.65 63.95
N GLY A 28 -22.47 -77.95 63.90
CA GLY A 28 -22.67 -78.71 62.67
C GLY A 28 -24.04 -78.44 62.03
N GLY A 29 -24.18 -77.34 61.28
CA GLY A 29 -25.43 -77.01 60.60
C GLY A 29 -25.35 -75.83 59.62
N ALA A 30 -24.37 -75.81 58.72
CA ALA A 30 -24.38 -74.87 57.60
C ALA A 30 -25.48 -75.26 56.60
N LYS A 31 -26.67 -74.67 56.75
CA LYS A 31 -27.74 -74.70 55.73
C LYS A 31 -27.16 -74.16 54.41
N LYS A 32 -27.14 -75.00 53.37
CA LYS A 32 -27.03 -74.53 51.98
C LYS A 32 -28.21 -73.59 51.73
N ARG A 33 -27.94 -72.28 51.66
CA ARG A 33 -28.89 -71.32 51.08
C ARG A 33 -28.88 -71.56 49.57
N ASP A 34 -30.04 -71.89 49.02
CA ASP A 34 -30.21 -72.14 47.59
C ASP A 34 -29.78 -70.92 46.78
N ALA A 35 -29.04 -71.14 45.69
CA ALA A 35 -28.52 -70.07 44.82
C ALA A 35 -29.62 -69.12 44.29
N VAL A 36 -30.87 -69.57 44.26
CA VAL A 36 -32.06 -68.80 43.87
C VAL A 36 -32.37 -67.63 44.81
N ASP A 37 -32.01 -67.71 46.09
CA ASP A 37 -32.22 -66.62 47.06
C ASP A 37 -31.19 -65.50 46.92
N ILE A 38 -29.97 -65.81 46.46
CA ILE A 38 -28.92 -64.80 46.23
C ILE A 38 -29.21 -64.02 44.95
N GLU A 39 -29.72 -64.68 43.91
CA GLU A 39 -30.09 -64.04 42.65
C GLU A 39 -31.25 -63.06 42.82
N LYS A 40 -32.31 -63.45 43.55
CA LYS A 40 -33.42 -62.55 43.89
C LYS A 40 -33.00 -61.40 44.80
N ALA A 41 -32.16 -61.66 45.80
CA ALA A 41 -31.66 -60.59 46.68
C ALA A 41 -30.77 -59.60 45.91
N ALA A 42 -30.00 -60.07 44.92
CA ALA A 42 -29.21 -59.19 44.05
C ALA A 42 -30.10 -58.38 43.08
N GLU A 43 -31.18 -58.97 42.57
CA GLU A 43 -32.13 -58.27 41.69
C GLU A 43 -32.87 -57.14 42.42
N ASP A 44 -33.34 -57.40 43.64
CA ASP A 44 -34.03 -56.42 44.51
C ASP A 44 -33.07 -55.28 44.96
N ASP A 45 -31.80 -55.61 45.23
CA ASP A 45 -30.77 -54.63 45.62
C ASP A 45 -30.34 -53.76 44.42
N VAL A 46 -30.27 -54.32 43.21
CA VAL A 46 -30.04 -53.57 41.97
C VAL A 46 -31.18 -52.60 41.68
N GLU A 47 -32.43 -53.01 41.93
CA GLU A 47 -33.62 -52.16 41.75
C GLU A 47 -33.61 -50.98 42.75
N HIS A 48 -33.11 -51.19 43.98
CA HIS A 48 -32.97 -50.13 44.97
C HIS A 48 -31.75 -49.21 44.73
N ILE A 49 -30.61 -49.74 44.26
CA ILE A 49 -29.40 -48.97 43.93
C ILE A 49 -29.63 -48.10 42.69
N PHE A 50 -30.39 -48.58 41.70
CA PHE A 50 -30.78 -47.83 40.51
C PHE A 50 -32.25 -47.38 40.54
N ASN A 51 -32.72 -46.97 41.72
CA ASN A 51 -34.07 -46.47 41.89
C ASN A 51 -34.31 -45.19 41.04
N ASP A 52 -35.58 -44.84 40.87
CA ASP A 52 -35.97 -43.68 40.08
C ASP A 52 -35.34 -42.37 40.61
N THR A 53 -35.07 -42.27 41.91
CA THR A 53 -34.38 -41.13 42.52
C THR A 53 -32.93 -41.00 42.04
N PHE A 54 -32.17 -42.10 41.97
CA PHE A 54 -30.80 -42.10 41.44
C PHE A 54 -30.79 -41.75 39.94
N ARG A 55 -31.76 -42.26 39.17
CA ARG A 55 -31.91 -41.93 37.74
C ARG A 55 -32.24 -40.46 37.54
N GLU A 56 -33.10 -39.88 38.37
CA GLU A 56 -33.41 -38.46 38.37
C GLU A 56 -32.20 -37.59 38.77
N GLU A 57 -31.45 -37.99 39.80
CA GLU A 57 -30.24 -37.27 40.21
C GLU A 57 -29.16 -37.33 39.12
N LEU A 58 -28.95 -38.50 38.51
CA LEU A 58 -28.03 -38.65 37.38
C LEU A 58 -28.47 -37.79 36.19
N ARG A 59 -29.77 -37.76 35.89
CA ARG A 59 -30.33 -36.90 34.83
C ARG A 59 -30.14 -35.42 35.14
N ASN A 60 -30.40 -35.00 36.38
CA ASN A 60 -30.23 -33.62 36.82
C ASN A 60 -28.76 -33.20 36.81
N ARG A 61 -27.85 -34.06 37.28
CA ARG A 61 -26.40 -33.83 37.25
C ARG A 61 -25.88 -33.79 35.82
N GLY A 62 -26.37 -34.68 34.96
CA GLY A 62 -26.10 -34.66 33.53
C GLY A 62 -26.53 -33.33 32.90
N ARG A 63 -27.77 -32.89 33.13
CA ARG A 63 -28.27 -31.59 32.65
C ARG A 63 -27.42 -30.42 33.13
N LEU A 64 -27.11 -30.36 34.43
CA LEU A 64 -26.28 -29.30 35.01
C LEU A 64 -24.87 -29.29 34.39
N HIS A 65 -24.27 -30.47 34.19
CA HIS A 65 -22.97 -30.59 33.57
C HIS A 65 -22.99 -30.16 32.09
N PHE A 66 -24.03 -30.53 31.35
CA PHE A 66 -24.21 -30.08 29.96
C PHE A 66 -24.45 -28.57 29.87
N GLU A 67 -25.31 -28.00 30.72
CA GLU A 67 -25.54 -26.56 30.78
C GLU A 67 -24.24 -25.79 31.09
N LYS A 68 -23.45 -26.30 32.05
CA LYS A 68 -22.14 -25.75 32.37
C LYS A 68 -21.20 -25.78 31.15
N ILE A 69 -21.06 -26.94 30.49
CA ILE A 69 -20.19 -27.08 29.31
C ILE A 69 -20.64 -26.14 28.18
N ILE A 70 -21.95 -26.05 27.91
CA ILE A 70 -22.48 -25.17 26.86
C ILE A 70 -22.18 -23.71 27.21
N SER A 71 -22.37 -23.31 28.47
CA SER A 71 -22.08 -21.95 28.92
C SER A 71 -20.59 -21.62 28.84
N GLU A 72 -19.71 -22.53 29.24
CA GLU A 72 -18.26 -22.37 29.13
C GLU A 72 -17.81 -22.29 27.67
N ASN A 73 -18.31 -23.17 26.80
CA ASN A 73 -17.97 -23.16 25.38
C ASN A 73 -18.48 -21.89 24.67
N ALA A 74 -19.69 -21.43 25.01
CA ALA A 74 -20.21 -20.17 24.47
C ALA A 74 -19.37 -18.97 24.91
N MET A 75 -18.90 -18.98 26.16
CA MET A 75 -18.00 -17.96 26.70
C MET A 75 -16.66 -17.94 25.96
N PHE A 76 -16.03 -19.11 25.77
CA PHE A 76 -14.78 -19.22 25.02
C PHE A 76 -14.94 -18.80 23.56
N LEU A 77 -16.00 -19.24 22.89
CA LEU A 77 -16.27 -18.82 21.51
C LEU A 77 -16.45 -17.30 21.42
N GLN A 78 -17.20 -16.69 22.34
CA GLN A 78 -17.39 -15.24 22.35
C GLN A 78 -16.07 -14.49 22.61
N GLN A 79 -15.22 -15.02 23.50
CA GLN A 79 -13.89 -14.47 23.76
C GLN A 79 -13.01 -14.56 22.52
N ASP A 80 -12.95 -15.72 21.87
CA ASP A 80 -12.16 -15.97 20.67
C ASP A 80 -12.61 -15.10 19.50
N LEU A 81 -13.93 -14.94 19.33
CA LEU A 81 -14.48 -14.04 18.31
C LEU A 81 -14.07 -12.59 18.60
N ARG A 82 -14.16 -12.12 19.85
CA ARG A 82 -13.70 -10.76 20.22
C ARG A 82 -12.21 -10.57 19.95
N LEU A 83 -11.38 -11.54 20.32
CA LEU A 83 -9.93 -11.49 20.11
C LEU A 83 -9.60 -11.49 18.61
N THR A 84 -10.22 -12.39 17.85
CA THR A 84 -10.04 -12.49 16.40
C THR A 84 -10.49 -11.21 15.70
N THR A 85 -11.63 -10.63 16.09
CA THR A 85 -12.10 -9.34 15.54
C THR A 85 -11.10 -8.21 15.83
N SER A 86 -10.56 -8.14 17.05
CA SER A 86 -9.55 -7.13 17.41
C SER A 86 -8.28 -7.29 16.59
N GLN A 87 -7.75 -8.52 16.51
CA GLN A 87 -6.54 -8.83 15.75
C GLN A 87 -6.72 -8.56 14.26
N LEU A 88 -7.87 -8.93 13.70
CA LEU A 88 -8.19 -8.65 12.30
C LEU A 88 -8.26 -7.14 12.03
N ASN A 89 -8.87 -6.38 12.94
CA ASN A 89 -8.96 -4.93 12.81
C ASN A 89 -7.58 -4.26 12.86
N ASP A 90 -6.72 -4.68 13.80
CA ASP A 90 -5.35 -4.17 13.92
C ASP A 90 -4.50 -4.55 12.69
N TYR A 91 -4.61 -5.80 12.23
CA TYR A 91 -3.96 -6.27 11.02
C TYR A 91 -4.42 -5.46 9.80
N MET A 92 -5.73 -5.32 9.58
CA MET A 92 -6.27 -4.55 8.47
C MET A 92 -5.80 -3.10 8.51
N LYS A 93 -5.82 -2.46 9.68
CA LYS A 93 -5.34 -1.08 9.82
C LYS A 93 -3.86 -0.98 9.43
N SER A 94 -3.02 -1.88 9.95
CA SER A 94 -1.59 -1.89 9.63
C SER A 94 -1.32 -2.12 8.15
N GLU A 95 -2.04 -3.05 7.53
CA GLU A 95 -1.87 -3.43 6.14
C GLU A 95 -2.38 -2.34 5.19
N ILE A 96 -3.51 -1.69 5.51
CA ILE A 96 -4.01 -0.53 4.77
C ILE A 96 -3.01 0.63 4.88
N THR A 97 -2.50 0.93 6.07
CA THR A 97 -1.50 1.99 6.25
C THR A 97 -0.24 1.71 5.44
N ARG A 98 0.29 0.48 5.52
CA ARG A 98 1.48 0.06 4.77
C ARG A 98 1.27 0.20 3.27
N ASN A 99 0.17 -0.35 2.74
CA ASN A 99 -0.12 -0.27 1.31
C ASN A 99 -0.34 1.18 0.84
N LEU A 100 -1.01 2.02 1.64
CA LEU A 100 -1.16 3.43 1.32
C LEU A 100 0.19 4.15 1.29
N GLU A 101 1.06 3.90 2.26
CA GLU A 101 2.41 4.50 2.32
C GLU A 101 3.25 4.09 1.11
N GLU A 102 3.25 2.80 0.75
CA GLU A 102 3.93 2.28 -0.44
C GLU A 102 3.40 2.93 -1.73
N GLU A 103 2.09 3.07 -1.88
CA GLU A 103 1.49 3.72 -3.06
C GLU A 103 1.76 5.24 -3.08
N PHE A 104 1.74 5.92 -1.92
CA PHE A 104 2.10 7.33 -1.85
C PHE A 104 3.56 7.59 -2.22
N GLN A 105 4.49 6.73 -1.80
CA GLN A 105 5.90 6.82 -2.20
C GLN A 105 6.06 6.65 -3.72
N LYS A 106 5.36 5.68 -4.33
CA LYS A 106 5.34 5.52 -5.79
C LYS A 106 4.78 6.74 -6.51
N TYR A 107 3.69 7.31 -6.00
CA TYR A 107 3.11 8.53 -6.56
C TYR A 107 4.05 9.73 -6.42
N GLU A 108 4.68 9.91 -5.27
CA GLU A 108 5.66 10.98 -5.05
C GLU A 108 6.82 10.85 -6.05
N GLN A 109 7.36 9.64 -6.23
CA GLN A 109 8.40 9.37 -7.21
C GLN A 109 7.93 9.70 -8.63
N SER A 110 6.75 9.22 -9.04
CA SER A 110 6.21 9.47 -10.38
C SER A 110 5.97 10.97 -10.64
N ILE A 111 5.53 11.73 -9.63
CA ILE A 111 5.34 13.18 -9.73
C ILE A 111 6.70 13.89 -9.87
N ASN A 112 7.70 13.48 -9.10
CA ASN A 112 9.04 14.03 -9.19
C ASN A 112 9.68 13.75 -10.57
N ASP A 113 9.52 12.54 -11.09
CA ASP A 113 9.99 12.17 -12.44
C ASP A 113 9.28 12.99 -13.52
N ALA A 114 7.95 13.13 -13.44
CA ALA A 114 7.17 13.95 -14.37
C ALA A 114 7.59 15.43 -14.31
N LYS A 115 7.84 15.97 -13.12
CA LYS A 115 8.35 17.33 -12.93
C LYS A 115 9.73 17.49 -13.56
N GLN A 116 10.63 16.52 -13.39
CA GLN A 116 11.96 16.58 -13.97
C GLN A 116 11.91 16.54 -15.50
N LEU A 117 11.07 15.67 -16.08
CA LEU A 117 10.84 15.61 -17.52
C LEU A 117 10.26 16.92 -18.07
N ALA A 118 9.34 17.56 -17.34
CA ALA A 118 8.79 18.85 -17.73
C ALA A 118 9.87 19.95 -17.73
N ILE A 119 10.73 19.99 -16.71
CA ILE A 119 11.86 20.93 -16.63
C ILE A 119 12.81 20.72 -17.81
N GLU A 120 13.18 19.47 -18.09
CA GLU A 120 14.07 19.13 -19.20
C GLU A 120 13.46 19.52 -20.55
N SER A 121 12.15 19.28 -20.75
CA SER A 121 11.43 19.66 -21.96
C SER A 121 11.38 21.18 -22.15
N ILE A 122 11.14 21.94 -21.08
CA ILE A 122 11.17 23.42 -21.11
C ILE A 122 12.57 23.91 -21.45
N GLN A 123 13.61 23.34 -20.85
CA GLN A 123 15.00 23.69 -21.17
C GLN A 123 15.34 23.43 -22.63
N LYS A 124 15.01 22.24 -23.15
CA LYS A 124 15.19 21.89 -24.57
C LYS A 124 14.43 22.85 -25.49
N THR A 125 13.20 23.21 -25.12
CA THR A 125 12.37 24.16 -25.89
C THR A 125 12.99 25.54 -25.90
N ASN A 126 13.50 26.03 -24.78
CA ASN A 126 14.19 27.33 -24.71
C ASN A 126 15.43 27.34 -25.59
N THR A 127 16.26 26.29 -25.53
CA THR A 127 17.44 26.18 -26.39
C THR A 127 17.06 26.18 -27.88
N ALA A 128 16.05 25.39 -28.27
CA ALA A 128 15.57 25.37 -29.65
C ALA A 128 15.02 26.73 -30.11
N ILE A 129 14.31 27.45 -29.23
CA ILE A 129 13.82 28.81 -29.51
C ILE A 129 14.99 29.78 -29.71
N ASP A 130 16.02 29.72 -28.86
CA ASP A 130 17.19 30.60 -28.97
C ASP A 130 17.97 30.33 -30.25
N GLU A 131 18.17 29.06 -30.63
CA GLU A 131 18.77 28.67 -31.90
C GLU A 131 17.94 29.18 -33.09
N GLN A 132 16.61 28.99 -33.06
CA GLN A 132 15.72 29.47 -34.11
C GLN A 132 15.72 30.99 -34.21
N ARG A 133 15.76 31.71 -33.08
CA ARG A 133 15.88 33.18 -33.05
C ARG A 133 17.19 33.65 -33.68
N ALA A 134 18.31 32.99 -33.38
CA ALA A 134 19.60 33.32 -33.97
C ALA A 134 19.59 33.12 -35.50
N LEU A 135 19.04 31.99 -35.97
CA LEU A 135 18.90 31.70 -37.40
C LEU A 135 18.00 32.71 -38.11
N LEU A 136 16.83 33.01 -37.54
CA LEU A 136 15.91 34.02 -38.08
C LEU A 136 16.56 35.41 -38.10
N GLY A 137 17.29 35.78 -37.04
CA GLY A 137 18.03 37.04 -36.99
C GLY A 137 19.05 37.15 -38.11
N GLN A 138 19.81 36.07 -38.36
CA GLN A 138 20.79 36.03 -39.45
C GLN A 138 20.12 36.11 -40.82
N GLU A 139 19.03 35.39 -41.03
CA GLU A 139 18.31 35.39 -42.31
C GLU A 139 17.65 36.75 -42.59
N VAL A 140 17.03 37.36 -41.58
CA VAL A 140 16.48 38.72 -41.68
C VAL A 140 17.58 39.73 -42.01
N GLN A 141 18.74 39.66 -41.33
CA GLN A 141 19.86 40.55 -41.62
C GLN A 141 20.37 40.39 -43.06
N LYS A 142 20.44 39.15 -43.54
CA LYS A 142 20.83 38.84 -44.91
C LYS A 142 19.83 39.40 -45.93
N GLN A 143 18.53 39.26 -45.68
CA GLN A 143 17.47 39.81 -46.53
C GLN A 143 17.50 41.34 -46.56
N ILE A 144 17.65 41.99 -45.40
CA ILE A 144 17.80 43.45 -45.31
C ILE A 144 19.00 43.94 -46.12
N THR A 145 20.14 43.23 -46.02
CA THR A 145 21.35 43.60 -46.76
C THR A 145 21.16 43.41 -48.27
N ALA A 146 20.53 42.30 -48.68
CA ALA A 146 20.23 42.04 -50.09
C ALA A 146 19.24 43.05 -50.68
N GLU A 147 18.20 43.42 -49.94
CA GLU A 147 17.24 44.46 -50.35
C GLU A 147 17.90 45.84 -50.42
N LYS A 148 18.72 46.21 -49.44
CA LYS A 148 19.48 47.47 -49.46
C LYS A 148 20.36 47.54 -50.71
N GLU A 149 21.05 46.46 -51.03
CA GLU A 149 21.92 46.38 -52.20
C GLU A 149 21.12 46.50 -53.52
N GLN A 150 19.96 45.85 -53.61
CA GLN A 150 19.06 46.01 -54.75
C GLN A 150 18.52 47.43 -54.89
N LEU A 151 18.16 48.08 -53.78
CA LEU A 151 17.69 49.47 -53.78
C LEU A 151 18.79 50.43 -54.24
N ILE A 152 20.02 50.26 -53.75
CA ILE A 152 21.17 51.06 -54.16
C ILE A 152 21.45 50.85 -55.66
N SER A 153 21.46 49.60 -56.13
CA SER A 153 21.68 49.31 -57.54
C SER A 153 20.61 49.94 -58.46
N ARG A 154 19.34 49.91 -58.04
CA ARG A 154 18.26 50.61 -58.76
C ARG A 154 18.42 52.13 -58.72
N PHE A 155 18.84 52.67 -57.58
CA PHE A 155 19.11 54.10 -57.45
C PHE A 155 20.24 54.52 -58.39
N GLU A 156 21.36 53.79 -58.42
CA GLU A 156 22.51 54.04 -59.31
C GLU A 156 22.14 53.96 -60.79
N GLN A 157 21.28 53.00 -61.17
CA GLN A 157 20.83 52.86 -62.56
C GLN A 157 19.91 53.99 -63.00
N ASN A 158 19.11 54.53 -62.08
CA ASN A 158 18.12 55.58 -62.38
C ASN A 158 18.56 56.96 -61.85
N MET A 159 19.81 57.12 -61.44
CA MET A 159 20.29 58.31 -60.72
C MET A 159 20.09 59.59 -61.53
N ALA A 160 20.41 59.53 -62.83
CA ALA A 160 20.23 60.66 -63.75
C ALA A 160 18.75 61.06 -63.87
N ASP A 161 17.84 60.11 -64.01
CA ASP A 161 16.40 60.37 -64.14
C ASP A 161 15.80 60.90 -62.84
N ILE A 162 16.21 60.33 -61.69
CA ILE A 162 15.79 60.77 -60.36
C ILE A 162 16.22 62.22 -60.14
N ILE A 163 17.50 62.52 -60.37
CA ILE A 163 18.04 63.87 -60.14
C ILE A 163 17.42 64.86 -61.13
N ASN A 164 17.27 64.50 -62.39
CA ASN A 164 16.59 65.33 -63.38
C ASN A 164 15.16 65.69 -62.94
N HIS A 165 14.38 64.71 -62.45
CA HIS A 165 13.03 64.95 -61.95
C HIS A 165 13.01 65.95 -60.78
N TYR A 166 13.90 65.80 -59.80
CA TYR A 166 13.96 66.68 -58.63
C TYR A 166 14.53 68.08 -58.95
N VAL A 167 15.53 68.19 -59.83
CA VAL A 167 16.12 69.47 -60.25
C VAL A 167 15.12 70.30 -61.04
N LEU A 168 14.42 69.69 -62.01
CA LEU A 168 13.38 70.37 -62.78
C LEU A 168 12.19 70.79 -61.90
N GLY A 169 11.81 69.95 -60.93
CA GLY A 169 10.74 70.27 -59.97
C GLY A 169 11.11 71.39 -59.00
N ALA A 170 12.37 71.46 -58.55
CA ALA A 170 12.85 72.47 -57.62
C ALA A 170 13.09 73.84 -58.25
N ILE A 171 13.44 73.89 -59.54
CA ILE A 171 13.85 75.13 -60.21
C ILE A 171 12.71 75.77 -61.04
N GLY A 172 11.62 75.04 -61.29
CA GLY A 172 10.31 75.57 -61.69
C GLY A 172 10.32 76.67 -62.76
N ASN A 173 10.19 76.29 -64.05
CA ASN A 173 9.83 77.11 -65.23
C ASN A 173 10.54 78.47 -65.47
N GLN A 174 11.46 78.93 -64.62
CA GLN A 174 11.98 80.31 -64.66
C GLN A 174 13.48 80.41 -65.01
N ILE A 175 14.20 79.29 -65.10
CA ILE A 175 15.62 79.27 -65.46
C ILE A 175 15.86 78.14 -66.47
N ASP A 176 16.34 78.49 -67.67
CA ASP A 176 16.78 77.52 -68.68
C ASP A 176 18.14 76.97 -68.25
N LEU A 177 18.12 75.79 -67.63
CA LEU A 177 19.30 75.11 -67.11
C LEU A 177 19.73 73.94 -67.99
N ASN A 178 19.23 73.78 -69.22
CA ASN A 178 19.58 72.63 -70.05
C ASN A 178 21.11 72.42 -70.14
N ASP A 179 21.86 73.50 -70.35
CA ASP A 179 23.32 73.46 -70.45
C ASP A 179 24.01 73.20 -69.08
N GLN A 180 23.40 73.59 -67.97
CA GLN A 180 23.94 73.37 -66.62
C GLN A 180 23.56 72.01 -66.04
N LEU A 181 22.39 71.47 -66.42
CA LEU A 181 21.93 70.13 -66.09
C LEU A 181 22.83 69.07 -66.69
N GLU A 182 23.27 69.26 -67.94
CA GLU A 182 24.21 68.33 -68.58
C GLU A 182 25.56 68.28 -67.84
N PHE A 183 26.06 69.44 -67.39
CA PHE A 183 27.27 69.52 -66.55
C PHE A 183 27.06 68.86 -65.18
N ILE A 184 25.93 69.12 -64.51
CA ILE A 184 25.59 68.53 -63.21
C ILE A 184 25.45 67.00 -63.32
N LEU A 185 24.77 66.50 -64.36
CA LEU A 185 24.60 65.07 -64.61
C LEU A 185 25.95 64.40 -64.91
N ALA A 186 26.84 65.05 -65.67
CA ALA A 186 28.18 64.54 -65.92
C ALA A 186 29.03 64.47 -64.64
N ASP A 187 28.93 65.48 -63.78
CA ASP A 187 29.68 65.52 -62.51
C ASP A 187 29.13 64.50 -61.50
N LEU A 188 27.81 64.28 -61.48
CA LEU A 188 27.18 63.23 -60.69
C LEU A 188 27.52 61.82 -61.18
N GLU A 189 27.58 61.61 -62.50
CA GLU A 189 28.00 60.33 -63.06
C GLU A 189 29.47 60.05 -62.76
N ALA A 190 30.33 61.08 -62.77
CA ALA A 190 31.73 60.98 -62.37
C ALA A 190 31.94 60.66 -60.88
N ASN A 191 31.01 61.11 -60.02
CA ASN A 191 31.05 60.88 -58.56
C ASN A 191 30.12 59.75 -58.08
N LYS A 192 29.53 58.99 -59.00
CA LYS A 192 28.55 57.93 -58.73
C LYS A 192 29.03 56.88 -57.72
N GLU A 193 30.27 56.43 -57.85
CA GLU A 193 30.86 55.45 -56.92
C GLU A 193 30.96 56.00 -55.49
N ALA A 194 31.33 57.27 -55.33
CA ALA A 194 31.40 57.91 -54.01
C ALA A 194 30.01 58.05 -53.37
N ILE A 195 28.99 58.43 -54.15
CA ILE A 195 27.60 58.54 -53.68
C ILE A 195 27.05 57.17 -53.26
N ALA A 196 27.34 56.12 -54.03
CA ALA A 196 26.98 54.75 -53.70
C ALA A 196 27.65 54.27 -52.40
N GLU A 197 28.93 54.62 -52.22
CA GLU A 197 29.69 54.29 -51.01
C GLU A 197 29.12 55.01 -49.77
N ASP A 198 28.72 56.28 -49.88
CA ASP A 198 28.06 57.03 -48.81
C ASP A 198 26.70 56.41 -48.43
N LEU A 199 25.89 55.98 -49.41
CA LEU A 199 24.61 55.29 -49.18
C LEU A 199 24.78 53.91 -48.52
N ARG A 200 25.84 53.17 -48.87
CA ARG A 200 26.15 51.88 -48.26
C ARG A 200 26.55 52.01 -46.80
N HIS A 201 27.33 53.03 -46.45
CA HIS A 201 27.82 53.25 -45.08
C HIS A 201 26.85 54.06 -44.20
N GLY A 202 25.87 54.75 -44.80
CA GLY A 202 24.87 55.52 -44.07
C GLY A 202 25.50 56.72 -43.37
N ALA A 203 25.77 57.78 -44.14
CA ALA A 203 26.07 59.10 -43.58
C ALA A 203 24.89 59.67 -42.76
#